data_AF-A0A7C2S1T5-F1
#
_entry.id   AF-A0A7C2S1T5-F1
#
_cell.length_a   1.000
_cell.length_b   1.000
_cell.length_c   1.000
_cell.angle_alpha   90.00
_cell.angle_beta   90.00
_cell.angle_gamma   90.00
#
_symmetry.space_group_name_H-M   'P 1'
#
loop_
_entity.id
_entity.type
_entity.pdbx_description
1 polymer ?
#
loop_
_entity_poly.entity_id
_entity_poly.type
_entity_poly.pdbx_seq_one_letter_code
_entity_poly.pdbx_strand_id
1 'polypeptide(L)'
;MHVRRRNDRERNRPGVSLLEDFSEKTINLIGEKVKKLKKKGDVLVISIHWGKNWGYGVPAEQREFAQRLIDEAGVDIIHGHSSHHVKGIEVYRGKLIIYGCGDFMNDYEGIVGHKEFRPDLTLMYFVSMDPSSGKLTSLRMTPMQIKYFRLNYALREGELWMAETLSREGKEFGTRADALEDNTLGLECN
;
A
#
# COMPACT_ATOMS: atom_id res chain seq x y z
N MET A 1 -12.01 9.33 22.05
CA MET A 1 -10.70 8.69 22.29
C MET A 1 -10.90 7.57 23.29
N HIS A 2 -11.03 6.33 22.83
CA HIS A 2 -11.22 5.15 23.70
C HIS A 2 -10.05 4.20 23.41
N VAL A 3 -9.08 4.17 24.32
CA VAL A 3 -7.96 3.24 24.25
C VAL A 3 -8.48 1.86 24.66
N ARG A 4 -8.81 1.01 23.68
CA ARG A 4 -9.15 -0.39 23.96
C ARG A 4 -7.87 -1.20 24.15
N ARG A 5 -7.90 -2.10 25.13
CA ARG A 5 -6.84 -3.06 25.43
C ARG A 5 -6.51 -3.90 24.20
N ARG A 6 -5.21 -4.15 24.05
CA ARG A 6 -4.58 -5.02 23.04
C ARG A 6 -5.25 -6.41 23.06
N ASN A 7 -5.63 -6.91 21.88
CA ASN A 7 -5.95 -8.31 21.53
C ASN A 7 -7.38 -8.90 21.59
N ASP A 8 -8.43 -8.18 21.97
CA ASP A 8 -9.79 -8.76 21.89
C ASP A 8 -10.48 -8.52 20.54
N ARG A 9 -10.18 -9.38 19.55
CA ARG A 9 -11.00 -9.52 18.34
C ARG A 9 -12.16 -10.48 18.62
N GLU A 10 -13.25 -9.96 19.19
CA GLU A 10 -14.55 -10.67 19.19
C GLU A 10 -15.25 -10.48 17.85
N ARG A 11 -15.92 -11.53 17.34
CA ARG A 11 -16.49 -11.61 15.98
C ARG A 11 -17.45 -10.46 15.60
N ASN A 12 -17.98 -9.72 16.57
CA ASN A 12 -18.97 -8.64 16.40
C ASN A 12 -18.61 -7.35 17.14
N ARG A 13 -17.32 -7.05 17.40
CA ARG A 13 -16.91 -5.79 18.03
C ARG A 13 -15.81 -5.08 17.24
N PRO A 14 -15.88 -3.74 17.12
CA PRO A 14 -14.81 -2.97 16.51
C PRO A 14 -13.52 -3.12 17.33
N GLY A 15 -12.39 -3.30 16.65
CA GLY A 15 -11.10 -3.50 17.30
C GLY A 15 -9.94 -3.38 16.32
N VAL A 16 -8.74 -3.19 16.86
CA VAL A 16 -7.49 -3.15 16.10
C VAL A 16 -6.82 -4.51 16.17
N SER A 17 -6.36 -5.01 15.03
CA SER A 17 -5.50 -6.18 14.97
C SER A 17 -4.06 -5.79 15.15
N LEU A 18 -3.66 -5.64 16.41
CA LEU A 18 -2.28 -5.29 16.66
C LEU A 18 -1.38 -6.48 16.32
N LEU A 19 -0.38 -6.22 15.50
CA LEU A 19 0.79 -7.09 15.37
C LEU A 19 1.82 -6.59 16.39
N GLU A 20 2.33 -7.47 17.24
CA GLU A 20 3.27 -7.08 18.30
C GLU A 20 4.68 -6.82 17.73
N ASP A 21 5.04 -7.56 16.67
CA ASP A 21 6.33 -7.51 15.99
C ASP A 21 6.21 -8.07 14.56
N PHE A 22 7.35 -8.14 13.85
CA PHE A 22 7.49 -8.78 12.54
C PHE A 22 8.11 -10.19 12.61
N SER A 23 7.99 -10.85 13.76
CA SER A 23 8.63 -12.15 13.99
C SER A 23 8.00 -13.29 13.17
N GLU A 24 8.74 -14.39 13.06
CA GLU A 24 8.23 -15.64 12.49
C GLU A 24 6.95 -16.13 13.20
N LYS A 25 6.86 -15.94 14.52
CA LYS A 25 5.65 -16.30 15.28
C LYS A 25 4.43 -15.51 14.79
N THR A 26 4.60 -14.22 14.49
CA THR A 26 3.56 -13.37 13.94
C THR A 26 3.15 -13.84 12.53
N ILE A 27 4.11 -14.19 11.68
CA ILE A 27 3.85 -14.71 10.33
C ILE A 27 3.09 -16.04 10.40
N ASN A 28 3.53 -16.97 11.24
CA ASN A 28 2.86 -18.25 11.45
C ASN A 28 1.42 -18.07 11.95
N LEU A 29 1.20 -17.14 12.89
CA LEU A 29 -0.15 -16.82 13.37
C LEU A 29 -1.06 -16.30 12.25
N ILE A 30 -0.53 -15.46 11.36
CA ILE A 30 -1.26 -14.95 10.19
C ILE A 30 -1.52 -16.11 9.22
N GLY A 31 -0.51 -16.91 8.89
CA GLY A 31 -0.63 -18.07 8.00
C GLY A 31 -1.68 -19.08 8.46
N GLU A 32 -1.73 -19.40 9.76
CA GLU A 32 -2.77 -20.28 10.31
C GLU A 32 -4.18 -19.70 10.20
N LYS A 33 -4.33 -18.38 10.30
CA LYS A 33 -5.64 -17.72 10.05
C LYS A 33 -6.00 -17.78 8.58
N VAL A 34 -5.03 -17.53 7.69
CA VAL A 34 -5.24 -17.59 6.24
C VAL A 34 -5.66 -18.99 5.82
N LYS A 35 -4.95 -20.04 6.26
CA LYS A 35 -5.28 -21.45 5.96
C LYS A 35 -6.71 -21.82 6.34
N LYS A 36 -7.25 -21.24 7.43
CA LYS A 36 -8.63 -21.50 7.90
C LYS A 36 -9.69 -20.74 7.11
N LEU A 37 -9.33 -19.62 6.48
CA LEU A 37 -10.29 -18.70 5.86
C LEU A 37 -10.26 -18.74 4.32
N LYS A 38 -9.08 -18.89 3.72
CA LYS A 38 -8.86 -18.80 2.27
C LYS A 38 -9.41 -20.04 1.56
N LYS A 39 -10.28 -19.82 0.58
CA LYS A 39 -10.79 -20.86 -0.34
C LYS A 39 -10.04 -20.80 -1.67
N LYS A 40 -10.21 -21.85 -2.48
CA LYS A 40 -9.66 -21.90 -3.83
C LYS A 40 -10.24 -20.76 -4.67
N GLY A 41 -9.37 -19.93 -5.26
CA GLY A 41 -9.75 -18.79 -6.08
C GLY A 41 -9.90 -17.47 -5.31
N ASP A 42 -9.78 -17.49 -3.99
CA ASP A 42 -9.77 -16.25 -3.20
C ASP A 42 -8.45 -15.50 -3.39
N VAL A 43 -8.55 -14.18 -3.55
CA VAL A 43 -7.43 -13.24 -3.48
C VAL A 43 -7.29 -12.75 -2.05
N LEU A 44 -6.11 -12.91 -1.46
CA LEU A 44 -5.81 -12.43 -0.12
C LEU A 44 -5.08 -11.09 -0.17
N VAL A 45 -5.75 -10.05 0.32
CA VAL A 45 -5.16 -8.73 0.56
C VAL A 45 -4.94 -8.55 2.07
N ILE A 46 -3.73 -8.17 2.46
CA ILE A 46 -3.47 -7.69 3.83
C ILE A 46 -3.26 -6.17 3.79
N SER A 47 -4.08 -5.45 4.55
CA SER A 47 -3.91 -4.01 4.81
C SER A 47 -3.13 -3.81 6.11
N ILE A 48 -2.01 -3.12 6.08
CA ILE A 48 -1.09 -2.96 7.22
C ILE A 48 -0.84 -1.48 7.50
N HIS A 49 -1.13 -1.06 8.72
CA HIS A 49 -0.68 0.24 9.23
C HIS A 49 0.72 0.07 9.84
N TRP A 50 1.75 0.65 9.22
CA TRP A 50 3.13 0.50 9.68
C TRP A 50 3.99 1.72 9.40
N GLY A 51 5.21 1.72 9.95
CA GLY A 51 6.21 2.75 9.65
C GLY A 51 5.86 4.13 10.19
N LYS A 52 6.69 5.10 9.78
CA LYS A 52 6.54 6.50 10.15
C LYS A 52 5.56 7.20 9.21
N ASN A 53 4.96 8.28 9.72
CA ASN A 53 4.03 9.12 8.97
C ASN A 53 4.66 9.88 7.80
N TRP A 54 5.99 9.98 7.73
CA TRP A 54 6.70 10.71 6.67
C TRP A 54 8.05 10.05 6.38
N GLY A 55 8.49 10.18 5.14
CA GLY A 55 9.78 9.67 4.67
C GLY A 55 9.64 8.48 3.73
N TYR A 56 10.44 8.48 2.67
CA TYR A 56 10.31 7.49 1.61
C TYR A 56 10.97 6.14 1.91
N GLY A 57 12.04 6.12 2.71
CA GLY A 57 12.78 4.88 2.99
C GLY A 57 11.90 3.76 3.56
N VAL A 58 12.02 2.57 2.98
CA VAL A 58 11.35 1.35 3.46
C VAL A 58 12.35 0.57 4.34
N PRO A 59 12.11 0.45 5.65
CA PRO A 59 12.97 -0.35 6.52
C PRO A 59 13.08 -1.80 6.04
N ALA A 60 14.28 -2.38 6.08
CA ALA A 60 14.54 -3.76 5.66
C ALA A 60 13.60 -4.77 6.33
N GLU A 61 13.31 -4.58 7.63
CA GLU A 61 12.38 -5.41 8.39
C GLU A 61 10.94 -5.38 7.84
N GLN A 62 10.46 -4.24 7.30
CA GLN A 62 9.13 -4.14 6.71
C GLN A 62 9.07 -4.87 5.37
N ARG A 63 10.14 -4.72 4.57
CA ARG A 63 10.29 -5.42 3.30
C ARG A 63 10.36 -6.93 3.50
N GLU A 64 11.21 -7.39 4.40
CA GLU A 64 11.34 -8.81 4.73
C GLU A 64 10.00 -9.37 5.24
N PHE A 65 9.32 -8.66 6.14
CA PHE A 65 8.01 -9.08 6.64
C PHE A 65 6.97 -9.19 5.51
N ALA A 66 6.91 -8.22 4.60
CA ALA A 66 6.01 -8.24 3.46
C ALA A 66 6.28 -9.44 2.52
N GLN A 67 7.55 -9.71 2.23
CA GLN A 67 7.97 -10.85 1.41
C GLN A 67 7.65 -12.19 2.07
N ARG A 68 7.87 -12.31 3.38
CA ARG A 68 7.53 -13.52 4.14
C ARG A 68 6.03 -13.75 4.26
N LEU A 69 5.21 -12.69 4.33
CA LEU A 69 3.76 -12.82 4.26
C LEU A 69 3.30 -13.41 2.92
N ILE A 70 3.96 -13.06 1.82
CA ILE A 70 3.72 -13.67 0.52
C ILE A 70 4.18 -15.14 0.51
N ASP A 71 5.41 -15.40 0.95
CA ASP A 71 6.04 -16.72 0.83
C ASP A 71 5.46 -17.78 1.78
N GLU A 72 5.18 -17.40 3.03
CA GLU A 72 4.82 -18.33 4.11
C GLU A 72 3.34 -18.28 4.46
N ALA A 73 2.70 -17.10 4.34
CA ALA A 73 1.29 -16.91 4.70
C ALA A 73 0.33 -16.89 3.49
N GLY A 74 0.84 -16.96 2.26
CA GLY A 74 0.02 -17.05 1.05
C GLY A 74 -0.76 -15.78 0.73
N VAL A 75 -0.20 -14.61 1.08
CA VAL A 75 -0.75 -13.29 0.76
C VAL A 75 -0.48 -12.95 -0.70
N ASP A 76 -1.48 -12.34 -1.35
CA ASP A 76 -1.40 -11.99 -2.77
C ASP A 76 -1.11 -10.50 -2.98
N ILE A 77 -1.61 -9.63 -2.09
CA ILE A 77 -1.38 -8.18 -2.11
C ILE A 77 -1.11 -7.66 -0.71
N ILE A 78 -0.07 -6.85 -0.56
CA ILE A 78 0.21 -6.06 0.64
C ILE A 78 -0.17 -4.60 0.38
N HIS A 79 -1.09 -4.08 1.17
CA HIS A 79 -1.58 -2.70 1.13
C HIS A 79 -1.13 -1.96 2.39
N GLY A 80 0.08 -1.41 2.35
CA GLY A 80 0.69 -0.62 3.43
C GLY A 80 0.21 0.83 3.43
N HIS A 81 -0.05 1.36 4.62
CA HIS A 81 -0.50 2.73 4.83
C HIS A 81 0.06 3.29 6.16
N SER A 82 0.02 4.62 6.31
CA SER A 82 0.43 5.46 7.47
C SER A 82 1.23 6.68 7.00
N SER A 83 1.99 6.55 5.92
CA SER A 83 2.94 7.57 5.45
C SER A 83 2.31 8.85 4.91
N HIS A 84 0.97 8.98 4.80
CA HIS A 84 0.23 10.11 4.21
C HIS A 84 0.62 10.53 2.77
N HIS A 85 1.69 9.96 2.22
CA HIS A 85 2.19 10.11 0.87
C HIS A 85 2.57 8.73 0.31
N VAL A 86 2.70 8.66 -1.01
CA VAL A 86 3.09 7.43 -1.70
C VAL A 86 4.55 7.06 -1.40
N LYS A 87 4.82 5.76 -1.29
CA LYS A 87 6.18 5.20 -1.23
C LYS A 87 6.41 4.32 -2.46
N GLY A 88 7.65 3.84 -2.62
CA GLY A 88 7.98 2.89 -3.68
C GLY A 88 7.06 1.65 -3.66
N ILE A 89 6.86 1.07 -4.84
CA ILE A 89 6.04 -0.12 -5.06
C ILE A 89 6.95 -1.27 -5.44
N GLU A 90 6.75 -2.45 -4.88
CA GLU A 90 7.51 -3.66 -5.22
C GLU A 90 6.59 -4.72 -5.83
N VAL A 91 7.09 -5.44 -6.83
CA VAL A 91 6.46 -6.64 -7.36
C VAL A 91 7.34 -7.85 -7.01
N TYR A 92 7.06 -8.46 -5.86
CA TYR A 92 7.84 -9.59 -5.34
C TYR A 92 7.19 -10.91 -5.76
N ARG A 93 7.91 -11.75 -6.52
CA ARG A 93 7.39 -13.03 -7.06
C ARG A 93 6.07 -12.87 -7.84
N GLY A 94 5.91 -11.72 -8.51
CA GLY A 94 4.69 -11.36 -9.23
C GLY A 94 3.54 -10.89 -8.34
N LYS A 95 3.76 -10.67 -7.03
CA LYS A 95 2.76 -10.17 -6.07
C LYS A 95 3.01 -8.71 -5.74
N LEU A 96 1.94 -7.94 -5.60
CA LEU A 96 2.01 -6.49 -5.39
C LEU A 96 2.25 -6.14 -3.92
N ILE A 97 3.25 -5.30 -3.66
CA ILE A 97 3.52 -4.69 -2.36
C ILE A 97 3.49 -3.17 -2.50
N ILE A 98 2.50 -2.53 -1.87
CA ILE A 98 2.45 -1.08 -1.71
C ILE A 98 2.93 -0.76 -0.30
N TYR A 99 4.10 -0.15 -0.14
CA TYR A 99 4.65 0.16 1.19
C TYR A 99 3.96 1.34 1.89
N GLY A 100 3.43 2.27 1.12
CA GLY A 100 2.65 3.40 1.60
C GLY A 100 1.76 3.90 0.48
N CYS A 101 0.45 3.71 0.62
CA CYS A 101 -0.54 4.11 -0.40
C CYS A 101 -0.88 5.60 -0.38
N GLY A 102 -0.37 6.35 0.59
CA GLY A 102 -0.84 7.70 0.89
C GLY A 102 -2.30 7.73 1.36
N ASP A 103 -2.87 8.93 1.43
CA ASP A 103 -4.26 9.11 1.84
C ASP A 103 -5.15 9.29 0.62
N PHE A 104 -6.14 8.42 0.41
CA PHE A 104 -7.10 8.64 -0.66
C PHE A 104 -7.99 9.86 -0.42
N MET A 105 -8.40 10.09 0.83
CA MET A 105 -9.06 11.31 1.28
C MET A 105 -8.66 11.58 2.73
N ASN A 106 -8.54 12.86 3.10
CA ASN A 106 -8.30 13.30 4.47
C ASN A 106 -8.87 14.72 4.69
N ASP A 107 -8.75 15.21 5.92
CA ASP A 107 -9.13 16.56 6.36
C ASP A 107 -7.90 17.45 6.60
N TYR A 108 -6.76 17.15 5.97
CA TYR A 108 -5.48 17.81 6.26
C TYR A 108 -5.26 19.10 5.46
N GLU A 109 -6.20 19.48 4.59
CA GLU A 109 -6.10 20.70 3.81
C GLU A 109 -5.96 21.92 4.74
N GLY A 110 -4.87 22.69 4.55
CA GLY A 110 -4.53 23.84 5.39
C GLY A 110 -3.62 23.53 6.58
N ILE A 111 -3.35 22.25 6.89
CA ILE A 111 -2.30 21.87 7.84
C ILE A 111 -0.94 22.13 7.19
N VAL A 112 -0.06 22.82 7.92
CA VAL A 112 1.28 23.21 7.44
C VAL A 112 2.34 22.17 7.81
N GLY A 113 3.36 22.04 6.97
CA GLY A 113 4.46 21.08 7.11
C GLY A 113 4.45 20.02 6.00
N HIS A 114 5.59 19.37 5.77
CA HIS A 114 5.70 18.21 4.89
C HIS A 114 5.24 18.41 3.43
N LYS A 115 5.28 19.65 2.94
CA LYS A 115 4.88 20.02 1.57
C LYS A 115 5.74 19.33 0.51
N GLU A 116 6.98 18.99 0.86
CA GLU A 116 7.91 18.24 0.03
C GLU A 116 7.38 16.84 -0.36
N PHE A 117 6.48 16.27 0.43
CA PHE A 117 5.84 14.98 0.17
C PHE A 117 4.54 15.09 -0.64
N ARG A 118 4.09 16.32 -0.94
CA ARG A 118 2.82 16.61 -1.64
C ARG A 118 1.63 15.80 -1.10
N PRO A 119 1.28 15.93 0.19
CA PRO A 119 0.16 15.19 0.78
C PRO A 119 -1.21 15.58 0.19
N ASP A 120 -1.27 16.64 -0.60
CA ASP A 120 -2.42 17.00 -1.42
C ASP A 120 -2.62 16.07 -2.62
N LEU A 121 -1.56 15.42 -3.11
CA LEU A 121 -1.63 14.46 -4.21
C LEU A 121 -1.90 13.05 -3.67
N THR A 122 -2.82 12.34 -4.33
CA THR A 122 -3.23 11.00 -3.94
C THR A 122 -3.47 10.10 -5.17
N LEU A 123 -3.66 8.80 -4.96
CA LEU A 123 -3.85 7.81 -6.01
C LEU A 123 -5.09 6.95 -5.76
N MET A 124 -5.87 6.73 -6.82
CA MET A 124 -6.68 5.50 -6.92
C MET A 124 -5.81 4.38 -7.46
N TYR A 125 -5.91 3.18 -6.89
CA TYR A 125 -5.18 1.99 -7.35
C TYR A 125 -6.13 0.99 -8.00
N PHE A 126 -5.89 0.68 -9.27
CA PHE A 126 -6.64 -0.30 -10.07
C PHE A 126 -5.76 -1.51 -10.37
N VAL A 127 -5.85 -2.52 -9.50
CA VAL A 127 -5.07 -3.75 -9.58
C VAL A 127 -5.78 -4.76 -10.46
N SER A 128 -5.10 -5.27 -11.48
CA SER A 128 -5.53 -6.44 -12.25
C SER A 128 -4.57 -7.59 -11.99
N MET A 129 -5.12 -8.78 -11.81
CA MET A 129 -4.35 -9.97 -11.45
C MET A 129 -5.03 -11.25 -11.94
N ASP A 130 -4.23 -12.31 -12.09
CA ASP A 130 -4.74 -13.65 -12.30
C ASP A 130 -5.22 -14.24 -10.97
N PRO A 131 -6.52 -14.52 -10.77
CA PRO A 131 -7.04 -15.02 -9.50
C PRO A 131 -6.57 -16.43 -9.15
N SER A 132 -6.05 -17.20 -10.11
CA SER A 132 -5.61 -18.58 -9.89
C SER A 132 -4.20 -18.65 -9.29
N SER A 133 -3.27 -17.86 -9.84
CA SER A 133 -1.90 -17.74 -9.34
C SER A 133 -1.72 -16.58 -8.37
N GLY A 134 -2.67 -15.66 -8.33
CA GLY A 134 -2.62 -14.37 -7.65
C GLY A 134 -1.53 -13.44 -8.17
N LYS A 135 -1.01 -13.63 -9.38
CA LYS A 135 0.04 -12.79 -9.97
C LYS A 135 -0.55 -11.50 -10.55
N LEU A 136 0.11 -10.38 -10.31
CA LEU A 136 -0.20 -9.09 -10.90
C LEU A 136 -0.07 -9.18 -12.44
N THR A 137 -1.09 -8.70 -13.15
CA THR A 137 -1.07 -8.58 -14.61
C THR A 137 -0.88 -7.13 -15.04
N SER A 138 -1.47 -6.19 -14.32
CA SER A 138 -1.23 -4.76 -14.51
C SER A 138 -1.62 -3.97 -13.27
N LEU A 139 -0.91 -2.87 -13.01
CA LEU A 139 -1.34 -1.86 -12.05
C LEU A 139 -1.55 -0.54 -12.79
N ARG A 140 -2.79 -0.04 -12.79
CA ARG A 140 -3.10 1.33 -13.19
C ARG A 140 -3.37 2.18 -11.97
N MET A 141 -2.88 3.41 -11.97
CA MET A 141 -3.06 4.36 -10.89
C MET A 141 -3.60 5.67 -11.44
N THR A 142 -4.59 6.27 -10.80
CA THR A 142 -5.14 7.56 -11.23
C THR A 142 -4.72 8.63 -10.23
N PRO A 143 -3.85 9.58 -10.61
CA PRO A 143 -3.48 10.69 -9.77
C PRO A 143 -4.65 11.65 -9.54
N MET A 144 -4.88 11.95 -8.27
CA MET A 144 -5.90 12.85 -7.77
C MET A 144 -5.24 13.94 -6.91
N GLN A 145 -5.96 15.04 -6.70
CA GLN A 145 -5.57 16.10 -5.81
C GLN A 145 -6.72 16.47 -4.88
N ILE A 146 -6.46 16.46 -3.58
CA ILE A 146 -7.35 17.03 -2.57
C ILE A 146 -7.23 18.55 -2.65
N LYS A 147 -8.34 19.20 -2.99
CA LYS A 147 -8.45 20.66 -3.03
C LYS A 147 -9.88 21.07 -2.73
N TYR A 148 -10.04 22.06 -1.84
CA TYR A 148 -11.32 22.48 -1.28
C TYR A 148 -12.06 21.34 -0.59
N PHE A 149 -11.32 20.47 0.13
CA PHE A 149 -11.85 19.26 0.79
C PHE A 149 -12.60 18.33 -0.17
N ARG A 150 -12.17 18.28 -1.43
CA ARG A 150 -12.73 17.42 -2.48
C ARG A 150 -11.62 16.73 -3.25
N LEU A 151 -11.91 15.54 -3.75
CA LEU A 151 -11.06 14.90 -4.73
C LEU A 151 -11.31 15.47 -6.12
N ASN A 152 -10.23 15.92 -6.74
CA ASN A 152 -10.19 16.40 -8.11
C ASN A 152 -9.17 15.54 -8.87
N TYR A 153 -9.33 15.39 -10.18
CA TYR A 153 -8.22 14.85 -10.98
C TYR A 153 -6.99 15.75 -10.83
N ALA A 154 -5.82 15.14 -10.67
CA ALA A 154 -4.59 15.92 -10.64
C ALA A 154 -4.36 16.57 -12.00
N LEU A 155 -3.85 17.81 -11.99
CA LEU A 155 -3.33 18.42 -13.21
C LEU A 155 -2.03 17.71 -13.63
N ARG A 156 -1.61 17.92 -14.89
CA ARG A 156 -0.42 17.29 -15.48
C ARG A 156 0.84 17.40 -14.61
N GLU A 157 1.04 18.51 -13.93
CA GLU A 157 2.15 18.69 -12.99
C GLU A 157 2.11 17.68 -11.84
N GLY A 158 0.93 17.46 -11.24
CA GLY A 158 0.75 16.49 -10.16
C GLY A 158 0.88 15.05 -10.63
N GLU A 159 0.41 14.74 -11.83
CA GLU A 159 0.60 13.44 -12.48
C GLU A 159 2.08 13.13 -12.69
N LEU A 160 2.84 14.07 -13.30
CA LEU A 160 4.27 13.92 -13.53
C LEU A 160 5.04 13.80 -12.23
N TRP A 161 4.70 14.63 -11.23
CA TRP A 161 5.30 14.55 -9.91
C TRP A 161 5.08 13.17 -9.26
N MET A 162 3.88 12.61 -9.38
CA MET A 162 3.55 11.26 -8.88
C MET A 162 4.35 10.17 -9.62
N ALA A 163 4.40 10.23 -10.95
CA ALA A 163 5.16 9.29 -11.77
C ALA A 163 6.66 9.31 -11.43
N GLU A 164 7.26 10.50 -11.34
CA GLU A 164 8.66 10.69 -10.97
C GLU A 164 8.94 10.20 -9.55
N THR A 165 8.06 10.51 -8.59
CA THR A 165 8.21 10.08 -7.19
C THR A 165 8.13 8.56 -7.08
N LEU A 166 7.11 7.94 -7.65
CA LEU A 166 6.98 6.48 -7.65
C LEU A 166 8.15 5.79 -8.35
N SER A 167 8.66 6.36 -9.44
CA SER A 167 9.83 5.84 -10.17
C SER A 167 11.12 5.98 -9.37
N ARG A 168 11.31 7.11 -8.70
CA ARG A 168 12.48 7.36 -7.85
C ARG A 168 12.54 6.38 -6.68
N GLU A 169 11.42 6.22 -5.98
CA GLU A 169 11.33 5.33 -4.82
C GLU A 169 11.17 3.84 -5.20
N GLY A 170 10.68 3.55 -6.41
CA GLY A 170 10.56 2.19 -6.95
C GLY A 170 11.89 1.60 -7.45
N LYS A 171 12.91 2.45 -7.66
CA LYS A 171 14.20 2.04 -8.21
C LYS A 171 14.88 0.93 -7.41
N GLU A 172 14.80 0.97 -6.08
CA GLU A 172 15.37 -0.08 -5.22
C GLU A 172 14.65 -1.44 -5.32
N PHE A 173 13.43 -1.44 -5.88
CA PHE A 173 12.59 -2.61 -6.11
C PHE A 173 12.54 -3.04 -7.58
N GLY A 174 13.25 -2.34 -8.46
CA GLY A 174 13.22 -2.60 -9.90
C GLY A 174 11.93 -2.17 -10.58
N THR A 175 11.15 -1.25 -10.00
CA THR A 175 9.89 -0.77 -10.58
C THR A 175 9.99 0.68 -11.05
N ARG A 176 9.14 1.05 -12.01
CA ARG A 176 8.98 2.42 -12.52
C ARG A 176 7.50 2.72 -12.73
N ALA A 177 7.08 3.97 -12.54
CA ALA A 177 5.75 4.42 -12.90
C ALA A 177 5.82 5.38 -14.10
N ASP A 178 5.08 5.07 -15.15
CA ASP A 178 5.05 5.87 -16.38
C ASP A 178 3.66 6.49 -16.56
N ALA A 179 3.62 7.76 -16.96
CA ALA A 179 2.38 8.44 -17.32
C ALA A 179 1.84 7.91 -18.65
N LEU A 180 0.54 7.65 -18.70
CA LEU A 180 -0.20 7.14 -19.86
C LEU A 180 -1.04 8.25 -20.52
N GLU A 181 -1.59 7.98 -21.70
CA GLU A 181 -2.36 8.98 -22.48
C GLU A 181 -3.71 9.37 -21.84
N ASP A 182 -4.22 8.58 -20.89
CA ASP A 182 -5.52 8.75 -20.25
C ASP A 182 -5.47 9.43 -18.86
N ASN A 183 -4.38 10.16 -18.56
CA ASN A 183 -4.07 10.76 -17.25
C ASN A 183 -3.99 9.73 -16.12
N THR A 184 -3.59 8.50 -16.44
CA THR A 184 -3.27 7.46 -15.47
C THR A 184 -1.79 7.12 -15.51
N LEU A 185 -1.31 6.42 -14.50
CA LEU A 185 0.03 5.89 -14.42
C LEU A 185 -0.02 4.37 -14.56
N GLY A 186 0.91 3.81 -15.34
CA GLY A 186 1.18 2.37 -15.39
C GLY A 186 2.41 2.03 -14.55
N LEU A 187 2.42 0.87 -13.90
CA LEU A 187 3.62 0.32 -13.25
C LEU A 187 4.34 -0.63 -14.20
N GLU A 188 5.62 -0.35 -14.44
CA GLU A 188 6.55 -1.20 -15.17
C GLU A 188 7.52 -1.90 -14.19
N CYS A 189 7.87 -3.15 -14.47
CA CYS A 189 8.85 -3.92 -13.72
C CYS A 189 10.03 -4.26 -14.63
N ASN A 190 11.24 -3.91 -14.21
CA ASN A 190 12.48 -4.21 -14.94
C ASN A 190 12.96 -5.65 -14.71
#